data_AF-A0A5T8E282-F1
#
_entry.id   AF-A0A5T8E282-F1
#
_cell.length_a   1.000
_cell.length_b   1.000
_cell.length_c   1.000
_cell.angle_alpha   90.00
_cell.angle_beta   90.00
_cell.angle_gamma   90.00
#
_symmetry.space_group_name_H-M   'P 1'
#
loop_
_entity.id
_entity.type
_entity.pdbx_description
1 polymer ?
#
loop_
_entity_poly.entity_id
_entity_poly.type
_entity_poly.pdbx_seq_one_letter_code
_entity_poly.pdbx_strand_id
1 'polypeptide(L)'
;MTITREWIEKTIAEFENTRDDIPFGLDDDDAKILKVLKQVLASMDAEPVAWTDEQELRDVKRDGFGYLFTVNPITPHADPRRVIKLFAVPPVPGVYDDVLNIIDLLENNEWAEHCTNTVLGSLLESEITRLVGMTQPAPGESVSQSLTDALRDVIAERQRQISVKGWTPEHDDTYIGYELAAAAISYIEPAEAENYWPADWHDDSFRPSDYRRNLVKASALLVAELERLDRISATSVLSEVDRE
;
A
#
# COMPACT_ATOMS: atom_id res chain seq x y z
N MET A 1 -31.96 27.26 6.14
CA MET A 1 -30.73 28.04 6.41
C MET A 1 -29.91 27.98 5.12
N THR A 2 -29.68 29.12 4.48
CA THR A 2 -28.94 29.20 3.21
C THR A 2 -27.49 29.51 3.54
N ILE A 3 -26.56 28.67 3.10
CA ILE A 3 -25.13 28.93 3.24
C ILE A 3 -24.77 30.03 2.24
N THR A 4 -24.25 31.16 2.71
CA THR A 4 -23.87 32.31 1.87
C THR A 4 -22.35 32.38 1.68
N ARG A 5 -21.91 33.02 0.60
CA ARG A 5 -20.48 33.28 0.33
C ARG A 5 -19.80 34.00 1.50
N GLU A 6 -20.41 35.08 1.97
CA GLU A 6 -19.89 35.89 3.08
C GLU A 6 -19.72 35.06 4.36
N TRP A 7 -20.64 34.12 4.61
CA TRP A 7 -20.53 33.22 5.76
C TRP A 7 -19.34 32.27 5.60
N ILE A 8 -19.14 31.67 4.42
CA ILE A 8 -18.01 30.77 4.15
C ILE A 8 -16.68 31.51 4.30
N GLU A 9 -16.54 32.68 3.69
CA GLU A 9 -15.33 33.51 3.76
C GLU A 9 -14.99 33.87 5.21
N LYS A 10 -16.00 34.30 5.98
CA LYS A 10 -15.84 34.62 7.40
C LYS A 10 -15.40 33.39 8.21
N THR A 11 -16.04 32.24 8.01
CA THR A 11 -15.68 31.01 8.73
C THR A 11 -14.27 30.54 8.37
N ILE A 12 -13.85 30.60 7.10
CA ILE A 12 -12.47 30.27 6.70
C ILE A 12 -11.46 31.16 7.47
N ALA A 13 -11.71 32.47 7.53
CA ALA A 13 -10.83 33.41 8.22
C ALA A 13 -10.73 33.11 9.74
N GLU A 14 -11.84 32.72 10.38
CA GLU A 14 -11.86 32.33 11.80
C GLU A 14 -11.03 31.05 12.06
N PHE A 15 -11.16 30.04 11.20
CA PHE A 15 -10.38 28.80 11.28
C PHE A 15 -8.88 29.04 11.04
N GLU A 16 -8.53 29.88 10.06
CA GLU A 16 -7.13 30.21 9.77
C GLU A 16 -6.47 31.02 10.89
N ASN A 17 -7.18 31.97 11.49
CA ASN A 17 -6.65 32.71 12.64
C ASN A 17 -6.42 31.80 13.85
N THR A 18 -7.33 30.85 14.11
CA THR A 18 -7.20 29.88 15.20
C THR A 18 -5.99 28.96 15.03
N ARG A 19 -5.67 28.58 13.79
CA ARG A 19 -4.47 27.81 13.44
C ARG A 19 -3.18 28.57 13.77
N ASP A 20 -3.16 29.87 13.48
CA ASP A 20 -1.96 30.70 13.60
C ASP A 20 -1.69 31.11 15.07
N ASP A 21 -2.73 31.17 15.92
CA ASP A 21 -2.62 31.56 17.34
C ASP A 21 -2.23 30.41 18.30
N ILE A 22 -2.46 29.13 17.95
CA ILE A 22 -2.22 27.97 18.84
C ILE A 22 -1.53 26.83 18.08
N PRO A 23 -0.30 26.40 18.45
CA PRO A 23 0.46 25.35 17.74
C PRO A 23 -0.21 23.96 17.65
N PHE A 24 -1.30 23.74 18.38
CA PHE A 24 -2.08 22.50 18.43
C PHE A 24 -3.60 22.76 18.26
N GLY A 25 -3.98 23.92 17.69
CA GLY A 25 -5.33 24.48 17.81
C GLY A 25 -6.41 23.94 16.86
N LEU A 26 -6.04 23.21 15.81
CA LEU A 26 -7.01 22.56 14.92
C LEU A 26 -6.83 21.05 15.04
N ASP A 27 -7.91 20.34 15.37
CA ASP A 27 -7.93 18.90 15.27
C ASP A 27 -8.07 18.45 13.79
N ASP A 28 -7.95 17.14 13.55
CA ASP A 28 -8.00 16.57 12.20
C ASP A 28 -9.34 16.83 11.50
N ASP A 29 -10.43 17.00 12.25
CA ASP A 29 -11.76 17.22 11.68
C ASP A 29 -11.94 18.70 11.31
N ASP A 30 -11.42 19.62 12.12
CA ASP A 30 -11.35 21.04 11.80
C ASP A 30 -10.52 21.32 10.53
N ALA A 31 -9.39 20.62 10.37
CA ALA A 31 -8.56 20.71 9.16
C ALA A 31 -9.32 20.21 7.90
N LYS A 32 -10.09 19.13 8.02
CA LYS A 32 -10.96 18.62 6.93
C LYS A 32 -12.07 19.62 6.61
N ILE A 33 -12.72 20.19 7.62
CA ILE A 33 -13.78 21.20 7.47
C ILE A 33 -13.24 22.41 6.72
N LEU A 34 -12.07 22.94 7.10
CA LEU A 34 -11.44 24.06 6.41
C LEU A 34 -11.16 23.75 4.93
N LYS A 35 -10.70 22.54 4.61
CA LYS A 35 -10.48 22.10 3.22
C LYS A 35 -11.77 22.06 2.42
N VAL A 36 -12.85 21.54 3.01
CA VAL A 36 -14.18 21.52 2.38
C VAL A 36 -14.70 22.94 2.15
N LEU A 37 -14.59 23.83 3.14
CA LEU A 37 -15.04 25.22 3.01
C LEU A 37 -14.32 25.95 1.86
N LYS A 38 -13.00 25.78 1.75
CA LYS A 38 -12.20 26.34 0.63
C LYS A 38 -12.62 25.78 -0.72
N GLN A 39 -12.89 24.47 -0.81
CA GLN A 39 -13.35 23.84 -2.04
C GLN A 39 -14.74 24.35 -2.46
N VAL A 40 -15.65 24.50 -1.49
CA VAL A 40 -16.98 25.06 -1.75
C VAL A 40 -16.86 26.49 -2.25
N LEU A 41 -16.02 27.33 -1.63
CA LEU A 41 -15.77 28.70 -2.09
C LEU A 41 -15.24 28.73 -3.53
N ALA A 42 -14.24 27.90 -3.85
CA ALA A 42 -13.71 27.77 -5.20
C ALA A 42 -14.76 27.30 -6.22
N SER A 43 -15.67 26.40 -5.83
CA SER A 43 -16.77 25.97 -6.70
C SER A 43 -17.80 27.08 -6.97
N MET A 44 -17.96 28.04 -6.05
CA MET A 44 -18.85 29.19 -6.23
C MET A 44 -18.29 30.22 -7.22
N ASP A 45 -16.98 30.18 -7.48
CA ASP A 45 -16.27 31.04 -8.45
C ASP A 45 -16.02 30.34 -9.81
N ALA A 46 -16.45 29.09 -9.96
CA ALA A 46 -16.24 28.34 -11.19
C ALA A 46 -17.04 28.95 -12.36
N GLU A 47 -16.35 29.20 -13.48
CA GLU A 47 -17.00 29.57 -14.74
C GLU A 47 -17.51 28.31 -15.48
N PRO A 48 -18.69 28.35 -16.10
CA PRO A 48 -19.21 27.22 -16.85
C PRO A 48 -18.43 27.02 -18.16
N VAL A 49 -18.10 25.76 -18.48
CA VAL A 49 -17.30 25.41 -19.67
C VAL A 49 -18.16 25.11 -20.89
N ALA A 50 -19.40 24.66 -20.67
CA ALA A 50 -20.38 24.36 -21.69
C ALA A 50 -21.79 24.50 -21.12
N TRP A 51 -22.81 24.32 -21.95
CA TRP A 51 -24.17 24.14 -21.48
C TRP A 51 -24.88 23.06 -22.30
N THR A 52 -25.94 22.51 -21.73
CA THR A 52 -26.82 21.53 -22.36
C THR A 52 -28.27 21.83 -21.95
N ASP A 53 -29.23 21.04 -22.42
CA ASP A 53 -30.63 21.18 -22.01
C ASP A 53 -31.26 19.86 -21.55
N GLU A 54 -32.49 19.94 -21.05
CA GLU A 54 -33.20 18.77 -20.53
C GLU A 54 -33.48 17.70 -21.61
N GLN A 55 -33.60 18.10 -22.87
CA GLN A 55 -33.84 17.17 -23.97
C GLN A 55 -32.59 16.37 -24.28
N GLU A 56 -31.44 17.03 -24.39
CA GLU A 56 -30.15 16.36 -24.60
C GLU A 56 -29.81 15.41 -23.44
N LEU A 57 -30.12 15.77 -22.19
CA LEU A 57 -29.94 14.87 -21.05
C LEU A 57 -30.85 13.62 -21.11
N ARG A 58 -32.07 13.75 -21.65
CA ARG A 58 -32.95 12.60 -21.91
C ARG A 58 -32.39 11.71 -23.02
N ASP A 59 -31.85 12.31 -24.08
CA ASP A 59 -31.25 11.58 -25.19
C ASP A 59 -29.96 10.87 -24.75
N VAL A 60 -29.13 11.48 -23.89
CA VAL A 60 -27.99 10.81 -23.23
C VAL A 60 -28.46 9.57 -22.45
N LYS A 61 -29.54 9.68 -21.68
CA LYS A 61 -30.07 8.55 -20.89
C LYS A 61 -30.65 7.44 -21.77
N ARG A 62 -31.26 7.78 -22.90
CA ARG A 62 -31.92 6.82 -23.80
C ARG A 62 -30.93 6.15 -24.75
N ASP A 63 -30.09 6.96 -25.39
CA ASP A 63 -29.29 6.58 -26.55
C ASP A 63 -27.77 6.62 -26.29
N GLY A 64 -27.35 7.16 -25.13
CA GLY A 64 -25.93 7.23 -24.74
C GLY A 64 -25.18 8.45 -25.28
N PHE A 65 -25.85 9.38 -25.97
CA PHE A 65 -25.24 10.60 -26.51
C PHE A 65 -26.20 11.79 -26.49
N GLY A 66 -25.66 13.00 -26.46
CA GLY A 66 -26.40 14.26 -26.55
C GLY A 66 -25.46 15.43 -26.85
N TYR A 67 -26.02 16.56 -27.28
CA TYR A 67 -25.26 17.74 -27.68
C TYR A 67 -24.82 18.59 -26.48
N LEU A 68 -23.60 19.12 -26.60
CA LEU A 68 -23.06 20.18 -25.75
C LEU A 68 -22.92 21.46 -26.57
N PHE A 69 -23.18 22.60 -25.93
CA PHE A 69 -23.19 23.91 -26.56
C PHE A 69 -22.19 24.86 -25.87
N THR A 70 -21.71 25.85 -26.62
CA THR A 70 -20.74 26.84 -26.14
C THR A 70 -21.40 27.85 -25.20
N VAL A 71 -20.74 28.13 -24.06
CA VAL A 71 -21.18 29.13 -23.07
C VAL A 71 -20.96 30.58 -23.53
N ASN A 72 -19.97 30.81 -24.40
CA ASN A 72 -19.66 32.15 -24.90
C ASN A 72 -19.30 32.15 -26.39
N PRO A 73 -20.18 32.63 -27.29
CA PRO A 73 -21.55 33.07 -27.01
C PRO A 73 -22.51 31.88 -26.80
N ILE A 74 -23.52 32.07 -25.95
CA ILE A 74 -24.73 31.23 -25.98
C ILE A 74 -25.39 31.45 -27.35
N THR A 75 -25.84 30.38 -28.00
CA THR A 75 -26.47 30.49 -29.32
C THR A 75 -27.63 31.49 -29.29
N PRO A 76 -27.74 32.42 -30.26
CA PRO A 76 -28.71 33.52 -30.22
C PRO A 76 -30.19 33.12 -30.05
N HIS A 77 -30.51 31.86 -30.32
CA HIS A 77 -31.87 31.30 -30.26
C HIS A 77 -32.08 30.35 -29.08
N ALA A 78 -31.12 30.22 -28.17
CA ALA A 78 -31.29 29.40 -26.97
C ALA A 78 -32.33 30.04 -26.05
N ASP A 79 -33.35 29.26 -25.65
CA ASP A 79 -34.26 29.68 -24.59
C ASP A 79 -33.48 29.70 -23.26
N PRO A 80 -33.32 30.87 -22.59
CA PRO A 80 -32.58 30.96 -21.34
C PRO A 80 -33.12 30.03 -20.23
N ARG A 81 -34.40 29.63 -20.30
CA ARG A 81 -35.01 28.70 -19.34
C ARG A 81 -34.60 27.24 -19.54
N ARG A 82 -34.02 26.90 -20.69
CA ARG A 82 -33.57 25.54 -21.02
C ARG A 82 -32.07 25.35 -20.82
N VAL A 83 -31.34 26.41 -20.45
CA VAL A 83 -29.88 26.38 -20.31
C VAL A 83 -29.49 25.72 -18.99
N ILE A 84 -28.94 24.52 -19.06
CA ILE A 84 -28.26 23.84 -17.95
C ILE A 84 -26.76 24.04 -18.13
N LYS A 85 -26.17 24.89 -17.28
CA LYS A 85 -24.72 25.17 -17.31
C LYS A 85 -23.94 23.93 -16.83
N LEU A 86 -22.94 23.55 -17.62
CA LEU A 86 -21.98 22.52 -17.29
C LEU A 86 -20.71 23.19 -16.81
N PHE A 87 -20.26 22.80 -15.63
CA PHE A 87 -19.01 23.25 -15.06
C PHE A 87 -18.01 22.12 -15.21
N ALA A 88 -16.77 22.45 -15.57
CA ALA A 88 -15.71 21.48 -15.33
C ALA A 88 -15.71 21.20 -13.82
N VAL A 89 -15.50 19.94 -13.45
CA VAL A 89 -15.15 19.63 -12.07
C VAL A 89 -14.01 20.58 -11.72
N PRO A 90 -14.15 21.44 -10.69
CA PRO A 90 -13.06 22.33 -10.32
C PRO A 90 -11.82 21.45 -10.16
N PRO A 91 -10.68 21.81 -10.77
CA PRO A 91 -9.49 20.97 -10.71
C PRO A 91 -9.32 20.59 -9.26
N VAL A 92 -9.44 19.29 -8.94
CA VAL A 92 -9.15 18.82 -7.59
C VAL A 92 -7.72 19.25 -7.38
N PRO A 93 -7.43 20.25 -6.52
CA PRO A 93 -6.10 20.81 -6.48
C PRO A 93 -5.15 19.69 -6.13
N GLY A 94 -4.14 19.52 -6.97
CA GLY A 94 -2.93 18.84 -6.58
C GLY A 94 -2.96 17.33 -6.70
N VAL A 95 -4.04 16.57 -6.46
CA VAL A 95 -3.87 15.11 -6.28
C VAL A 95 -3.21 14.41 -7.47
N TYR A 96 -3.54 14.77 -8.72
CA TYR A 96 -2.89 14.15 -9.88
C TYR A 96 -1.52 14.76 -10.20
N ASP A 97 -1.38 16.09 -10.20
CA ASP A 97 -0.11 16.75 -10.51
C ASP A 97 0.94 16.52 -9.41
N ASP A 98 0.52 16.53 -8.15
CA ASP A 98 1.34 16.19 -6.99
C ASP A 98 1.76 14.72 -7.04
N VAL A 99 0.87 13.80 -7.43
CA VAL A 99 1.22 12.39 -7.62
C VAL A 99 2.22 12.22 -8.76
N LEU A 100 2.04 12.93 -9.88
CA LEU A 100 3.00 12.90 -10.99
C LEU A 100 4.36 13.48 -10.60
N ASN A 101 4.38 14.60 -9.87
CA ASN A 101 5.62 15.17 -9.33
C ASN A 101 6.31 14.24 -8.34
N ILE A 102 5.54 13.50 -7.52
CA ILE A 102 6.09 12.47 -6.61
C ILE A 102 6.69 11.32 -7.42
N ILE A 103 6.01 10.85 -8.47
CA ILE A 103 6.53 9.79 -9.35
C ILE A 103 7.85 10.22 -9.97
N ASP A 104 7.93 11.43 -10.52
CA ASP A 104 9.17 11.98 -11.09
C ASP A 104 10.31 12.07 -10.05
N LEU A 105 10.02 12.49 -8.81
CA LEU A 105 11.01 12.56 -7.73
C LEU A 105 11.53 11.18 -7.31
N LEU A 106 10.65 10.17 -7.32
CA LEU A 106 11.01 8.78 -7.01
C LEU A 106 11.81 8.13 -8.15
N GLU A 107 11.44 8.38 -9.41
CA GLU A 107 12.15 7.86 -10.58
C GLU A 107 13.57 8.42 -10.70
N ASN A 108 13.75 9.70 -10.36
CA ASN A 108 15.07 10.36 -10.37
C ASN A 108 15.89 10.15 -9.09
N ASN A 109 15.33 9.49 -8.08
CA ASN A 109 15.97 9.20 -6.78
C ASN A 109 16.37 10.47 -5.99
N GLU A 110 15.65 11.58 -6.22
CA GLU A 110 15.88 12.90 -5.59
C GLU A 110 14.98 13.15 -4.37
N TRP A 111 14.17 12.16 -4.00
CA TRP A 111 13.19 12.19 -2.91
C TRP A 111 13.73 12.76 -1.59
N ALA A 112 14.95 12.37 -1.19
CA ALA A 112 15.55 12.75 0.08
C ALA A 112 15.78 14.28 0.23
N GLU A 113 16.03 15.00 -0.86
CA GLU A 113 16.20 16.46 -0.83
C GLU A 113 14.85 17.19 -0.75
N HIS A 114 13.76 16.57 -1.19
CA HIS A 114 12.43 17.20 -1.28
C HIS A 114 11.51 16.95 -0.07
N CYS A 115 11.72 15.87 0.69
CA CYS A 115 10.97 15.57 1.91
C CYS A 115 11.03 16.67 2.97
N THR A 116 12.16 17.38 3.06
CA THR A 116 12.42 18.41 4.07
C THR A 116 12.07 19.82 3.62
N ASN A 117 11.85 20.03 2.31
CA ASN A 117 11.68 21.35 1.71
C ASN A 117 10.24 21.67 1.30
N THR A 118 9.34 20.68 1.32
CA THR A 118 7.95 20.85 0.89
C THR A 118 6.95 20.29 1.90
N VAL A 119 5.82 20.98 2.10
CA VAL A 119 4.75 20.55 3.00
C VAL A 119 4.19 19.18 2.59
N LEU A 120 4.01 18.95 1.29
CA LEU A 120 3.58 17.66 0.76
C LEU A 120 4.59 16.55 1.02
N GLY A 121 5.89 16.81 0.84
CA GLY A 121 6.96 15.85 1.11
C GLY A 121 6.97 15.41 2.57
N SER A 122 6.85 16.36 3.50
CA SER A 122 6.78 16.05 4.94
C SER A 122 5.48 15.32 5.33
N LEU A 123 4.34 15.66 4.70
CA LEU A 123 3.08 14.95 4.93
C LEU A 123 3.11 13.53 4.39
N LEU A 124 3.69 13.32 3.20
CA LEU A 124 3.82 11.98 2.63
C LEU A 124 4.83 11.14 3.41
N GLU A 125 5.96 11.72 3.83
CA GLU A 125 6.92 11.04 4.70
C GLU A 125 6.28 10.66 6.06
N SER A 126 5.51 11.59 6.65
CA SER A 126 4.73 11.33 7.87
C SER A 126 3.71 10.22 7.66
N GLU A 127 2.97 10.25 6.55
CA GLU A 127 1.94 9.25 6.24
C GLU A 127 2.54 7.89 5.90
N ILE A 128 3.66 7.83 5.17
CA ILE A 128 4.43 6.60 4.94
C ILE A 128 4.96 6.06 6.27
N THR A 129 5.55 6.91 7.10
CA THR A 129 6.02 6.54 8.45
C THR A 129 4.86 6.04 9.31
N ARG A 130 3.69 6.67 9.22
CA ARG A 130 2.46 6.26 9.90
C ARG A 130 1.97 4.92 9.38
N LEU A 131 1.91 4.70 8.07
CA LEU A 131 1.46 3.44 7.47
C LEU A 131 2.43 2.29 7.75
N VAL A 132 3.74 2.54 7.65
CA VAL A 132 4.78 1.59 8.07
C VAL A 132 4.65 1.30 9.57
N GLY A 133 4.40 2.33 10.37
CA GLY A 133 4.15 2.24 11.81
C GLY A 133 2.82 1.59 12.20
N MET A 134 1.79 1.62 11.33
CA MET A 134 0.50 0.92 11.50
C MET A 134 0.58 -0.53 11.04
N THR A 135 1.50 -0.82 10.11
CA THR A 135 1.90 -2.19 9.79
C THR A 135 2.71 -2.80 10.94
N GLN A 136 3.20 -1.96 11.86
CA GLN A 136 3.68 -2.40 13.18
C GLN A 136 2.55 -2.31 14.23
N PRO A 137 2.44 -3.28 15.16
CA PRO A 137 1.38 -3.27 16.15
C PRO A 137 1.57 -2.13 17.18
N ALA A 138 0.45 -1.64 17.72
CA ALA A 138 0.35 -0.54 18.69
C ALA A 138 1.34 -0.63 19.87
N PRO A 139 1.83 0.52 20.40
CA PRO A 139 2.72 0.57 21.55
C PRO A 139 1.92 0.32 22.83
N GLY A 140 1.68 -0.95 23.13
CA GLY A 140 0.92 -1.40 24.30
C GLY A 140 0.85 -2.91 24.44
N GLU A 141 1.01 -3.65 23.34
CA GLU A 141 1.29 -5.08 23.36
C GLU A 141 2.06 -5.52 22.10
N SER A 142 2.87 -4.62 21.54
CA SER A 142 4.02 -5.09 20.77
C SER A 142 5.04 -5.57 21.80
N VAL A 143 5.02 -6.88 22.07
CA VAL A 143 6.32 -7.51 22.24
C VAL A 143 6.99 -7.28 20.90
N SER A 144 7.73 -6.17 20.82
CA SER A 144 8.91 -6.08 19.99
C SER A 144 9.78 -7.23 20.49
N GLN A 145 9.45 -8.46 20.08
CA GLN A 145 10.34 -9.58 20.23
C GLN A 145 11.45 -9.20 19.28
N SER A 146 12.42 -8.45 19.81
CA SER A 146 13.72 -8.33 19.19
C SER A 146 14.06 -9.75 18.78
N LEU A 147 14.17 -9.99 17.47
CA LEU A 147 14.43 -11.30 16.90
C LEU A 147 15.48 -11.97 17.79
N THR A 148 15.17 -13.08 18.44
CA THR A 148 16.13 -13.66 19.39
C THR A 148 17.38 -14.08 18.62
N ASP A 149 18.53 -14.18 19.30
CA ASP A 149 19.75 -14.67 18.63
C ASP A 149 19.52 -16.05 18.00
N ALA A 150 18.71 -16.90 18.64
CA ALA A 150 18.33 -18.19 18.10
C ALA A 150 17.55 -18.06 16.77
N LEU A 151 16.56 -17.18 16.70
CA LEU A 151 15.77 -17.00 15.48
C LEU A 151 16.57 -16.32 14.37
N ARG A 152 17.44 -15.35 14.71
CA ARG A 152 18.43 -14.78 13.79
C ARG A 152 19.31 -15.86 13.16
N ASP A 153 19.83 -16.78 13.97
CA ASP A 153 20.72 -17.83 13.49
C ASP A 153 20.01 -18.83 12.57
N VAL A 154 18.75 -19.16 12.86
CA VAL A 154 17.93 -20.04 11.99
C VAL A 154 17.68 -19.38 10.64
N ILE A 155 17.30 -18.10 10.63
CA ILE A 155 17.11 -17.33 9.39
C ILE A 155 18.42 -17.24 8.61
N ALA A 156 19.53 -16.90 9.28
CA ALA A 156 20.83 -16.82 8.64
C ALA A 156 21.28 -18.17 8.06
N GLU A 157 21.01 -19.28 8.73
CA GLU A 157 21.32 -20.61 8.20
C GLU A 157 20.44 -20.97 7.01
N ARG A 158 19.14 -20.67 7.03
CA ARG A 158 18.26 -20.88 5.88
C ARG A 158 18.74 -20.08 4.67
N GLN A 159 19.11 -18.81 4.88
CA GLN A 159 19.69 -17.98 3.82
C GLN A 159 21.02 -18.53 3.29
N ARG A 160 21.87 -19.10 4.16
CA ARG A 160 23.10 -19.77 3.74
C ARG A 160 22.83 -21.04 2.92
N GLN A 161 21.82 -21.83 3.29
CA GLN A 161 21.42 -23.01 2.51
C GLN A 161 21.02 -22.60 1.08
N ILE A 162 20.23 -21.53 0.93
CA ILE A 162 19.83 -21.01 -0.38
C ILE A 162 21.04 -20.43 -1.13
N SER A 163 21.70 -19.43 -0.56
CA SER A 163 22.71 -18.62 -1.26
C SER A 163 24.07 -19.29 -1.46
N VAL A 164 24.48 -20.16 -0.53
CA VAL A 164 25.82 -20.79 -0.56
C VAL A 164 25.76 -22.25 -0.98
N LYS A 165 24.71 -22.99 -0.55
CA LYS A 165 24.55 -24.40 -0.91
C LYS A 165 23.72 -24.61 -2.18
N GLY A 166 22.98 -23.59 -2.63
CA GLY A 166 22.09 -23.71 -3.78
C GLY A 166 20.87 -24.58 -3.51
N TRP A 167 20.50 -24.78 -2.24
CA TRP A 167 19.28 -25.50 -1.85
C TRP A 167 18.11 -24.53 -2.00
N THR A 168 17.62 -24.39 -3.23
CA THR A 168 16.61 -23.40 -3.56
C THR A 168 15.21 -23.89 -3.15
N PRO A 169 14.26 -22.98 -2.92
CA PRO A 169 12.87 -23.35 -2.66
C PRO A 169 12.27 -24.30 -3.72
N GLU A 170 12.63 -24.10 -5.00
CA GLU A 170 12.16 -24.95 -6.10
C GLU A 170 12.76 -26.35 -6.05
N HIS A 171 13.99 -26.49 -5.54
CA HIS A 171 14.59 -27.79 -5.28
C HIS A 171 13.91 -28.48 -4.10
N ASP A 172 13.63 -27.73 -3.03
CA ASP A 172 12.92 -28.21 -1.86
C ASP A 172 11.52 -28.75 -2.24
N ASP A 173 10.84 -28.12 -3.20
CA ASP A 173 9.53 -28.55 -3.74
C ASP A 173 9.56 -29.95 -4.39
N THR A 174 10.74 -30.47 -4.74
CA THR A 174 10.89 -31.82 -5.29
C THR A 174 10.84 -32.92 -4.23
N TYR A 175 11.00 -32.57 -2.94
CA TYR A 175 10.97 -33.49 -1.82
C TYR A 175 9.53 -33.66 -1.29
N ILE A 176 9.01 -34.88 -1.36
CA ILE A 176 7.63 -35.22 -0.99
C ILE A 176 7.52 -36.37 0.01
N GLY A 177 8.63 -37.07 0.27
CA GLY A 177 8.75 -38.20 1.18
C GLY A 177 9.24 -37.82 2.58
N TYR A 178 9.02 -36.57 3.01
CA TYR A 178 9.49 -36.01 4.29
C TYR A 178 11.02 -35.91 4.41
N GLU A 179 11.74 -35.84 3.29
CA GLU A 179 13.21 -35.84 3.26
C GLU A 179 13.80 -34.66 4.03
N LEU A 180 13.20 -33.46 3.92
CA LEU A 180 13.62 -32.27 4.67
C LEU A 180 13.46 -32.45 6.19
N ALA A 181 12.35 -33.05 6.62
CA ALA A 181 12.10 -33.37 8.03
C ALA A 181 13.02 -34.48 8.55
N ALA A 182 13.28 -35.51 7.73
CA ALA A 182 14.19 -36.60 8.06
C ALA A 182 15.63 -36.09 8.22
N ALA A 183 16.10 -35.23 7.31
CA ALA A 183 17.39 -34.57 7.42
C ALA A 183 17.48 -33.66 8.67
N ALA A 184 16.37 -33.02 9.07
CA ALA A 184 16.33 -32.26 10.32
C ALA A 184 16.54 -33.17 11.55
N ILE A 185 15.91 -34.36 11.59
CA ILE A 185 16.12 -35.36 12.65
C ILE A 185 17.59 -35.76 12.73
N SER A 186 18.25 -36.00 11.59
CA SER A 186 19.69 -36.33 11.56
C SER A 186 20.57 -35.24 12.20
N TYR A 187 20.16 -33.97 12.16
CA TYR A 187 20.87 -32.90 12.89
C TYR A 187 20.49 -32.83 14.37
N ILE A 188 19.24 -33.14 14.75
CA ILE A 188 18.83 -33.19 16.18
C ILE A 188 19.56 -34.33 16.89
N GLU A 189 19.62 -35.50 16.27
CA GLU A 189 20.26 -36.71 16.81
C GLU A 189 21.30 -37.27 15.81
N PRO A 190 22.52 -36.69 15.74
CA PRO A 190 23.55 -37.12 14.79
C PRO A 190 23.98 -38.59 14.91
N ALA A 191 23.77 -39.21 16.07
CA ALA A 191 24.03 -40.64 16.26
C ALA A 191 23.07 -41.54 15.47
N GLU A 192 21.87 -41.05 15.18
CA GLU A 192 20.82 -41.74 14.43
C GLU A 192 20.78 -41.32 12.95
N ALA A 193 21.77 -40.54 12.50
CA ALA A 193 21.77 -40.02 11.13
C ALA A 193 21.73 -41.12 10.07
N GLU A 194 22.32 -42.30 10.33
CA GLU A 194 22.27 -43.46 9.42
C GLU A 194 20.83 -43.96 9.16
N ASN A 195 19.91 -43.73 10.11
CA ASN A 195 18.52 -44.18 10.01
C ASN A 195 17.60 -43.15 9.31
N TYR A 196 17.96 -41.88 9.35
CA TYR A 196 17.08 -40.78 8.93
C TYR A 196 17.63 -39.92 7.78
N TRP A 197 18.94 -39.91 7.56
CA TRP A 197 19.52 -39.12 6.48
C TRP A 197 18.99 -39.65 5.14
N PRO A 198 18.44 -38.78 4.26
CA PRO A 198 17.86 -39.25 3.01
C PRO A 198 18.91 -40.02 2.18
N ALA A 199 18.59 -41.25 1.80
CA ALA A 199 19.53 -42.16 1.15
C ALA A 199 20.08 -41.64 -0.19
N ASP A 200 19.28 -40.83 -0.89
CA ASP A 200 19.66 -40.23 -2.17
C ASP A 200 20.47 -38.92 -2.01
N TRP A 201 20.71 -38.46 -0.79
CA TRP A 201 21.55 -37.30 -0.51
C TRP A 201 22.99 -37.75 -0.26
N HIS A 202 23.96 -37.05 -0.84
CA HIS A 202 25.38 -37.38 -0.64
C HIS A 202 25.77 -37.33 0.85
N ASP A 203 26.33 -38.43 1.37
CA ASP A 203 26.80 -38.56 2.76
C ASP A 203 27.72 -37.41 3.18
N ASP A 204 28.59 -36.93 2.28
CA ASP A 204 29.52 -35.82 2.51
C ASP A 204 28.84 -34.45 2.75
N SER A 205 27.53 -34.37 2.51
CA SER A 205 26.70 -33.19 2.77
C SER A 205 26.25 -33.12 4.23
N PHE A 206 26.17 -34.26 4.91
CA PHE A 206 25.89 -34.29 6.34
C PHE A 206 27.13 -33.86 7.13
N ARG A 207 27.05 -32.69 7.78
CA ARG A 207 28.17 -32.11 8.53
C ARG A 207 27.71 -31.67 9.91
N PRO A 208 27.54 -32.61 10.85
CA PRO A 208 27.21 -32.27 12.22
C PRO A 208 28.36 -31.46 12.86
N SER A 209 27.97 -30.57 13.77
CA SER A 209 28.82 -29.67 14.56
C SER A 209 28.47 -29.86 16.04
N ASP A 210 28.67 -28.84 16.86
CA ASP A 210 28.11 -28.73 18.19
C ASP A 210 26.56 -28.76 18.21
N TYR A 211 26.02 -29.12 19.37
CA TYR A 211 24.59 -29.32 19.58
C TYR A 211 23.75 -28.10 19.18
N ARG A 212 24.14 -26.89 19.60
CA ARG A 212 23.37 -25.67 19.29
C ARG A 212 23.35 -25.40 17.79
N ARG A 213 24.50 -25.51 17.12
CA ARG A 213 24.58 -25.30 15.66
C ARG A 213 23.81 -26.36 14.89
N ASN A 214 23.74 -27.59 15.39
CA ASN A 214 22.93 -28.63 14.77
C ASN A 214 21.44 -28.34 14.91
N LEU A 215 20.98 -27.89 16.08
CA LEU A 215 19.59 -27.44 16.25
C LEU A 215 19.24 -26.31 15.27
N VAL A 216 20.15 -25.35 15.06
CA VAL A 216 19.95 -24.28 14.06
C VAL A 216 19.80 -24.84 12.64
N LYS A 217 20.63 -25.81 12.24
CA LYS A 217 20.53 -26.46 10.92
C LYS A 217 19.25 -27.27 10.78
N ALA A 218 18.87 -28.01 11.82
CA ALA A 218 17.63 -28.77 11.88
C ALA A 218 16.41 -27.85 11.74
N SER A 219 16.37 -26.76 12.51
CA SER A 219 15.31 -25.76 12.42
C SER A 219 15.27 -25.08 11.04
N ALA A 220 16.40 -24.80 10.41
CA ALA A 220 16.42 -24.26 9.04
C ALA A 220 15.84 -25.24 8.01
N LEU A 221 16.10 -26.54 8.15
CA LEU A 221 15.48 -27.59 7.32
C LEU A 221 13.97 -27.73 7.57
N LEU A 222 13.53 -27.59 8.83
CA LEU A 222 12.09 -27.56 9.15
C LEU A 222 11.40 -26.31 8.57
N VAL A 223 12.06 -25.15 8.59
CA VAL A 223 11.57 -23.94 7.92
C VAL A 223 11.43 -24.18 6.41
N ALA A 224 12.41 -24.83 5.78
CA ALA A 224 12.33 -25.19 4.37
C ALA A 224 11.10 -26.08 4.06
N GLU A 225 10.81 -27.08 4.91
CA GLU A 225 9.64 -27.94 4.76
C GLU A 225 8.32 -27.18 4.95
N LEU A 226 8.25 -26.26 5.91
CA LEU A 226 7.07 -25.42 6.11
C LEU A 226 6.84 -24.50 4.91
N GLU A 227 7.89 -23.85 4.41
CA GLU A 227 7.83 -23.01 3.21
C GLU A 227 7.32 -23.80 1.99
N ARG A 228 7.73 -25.07 1.85
CA ARG A 228 7.26 -25.99 0.81
C ARG A 228 5.76 -26.29 0.93
N LEU A 229 5.31 -26.63 2.14
CA LEU A 229 3.90 -26.91 2.43
C LEU A 229 3.00 -25.68 2.21
N ASP A 230 3.48 -24.50 2.59
CA ASP A 230 2.78 -23.24 2.38
C ASP A 230 2.60 -22.93 0.88
N ARG A 231 3.64 -23.16 0.06
CA ARG A 231 3.56 -23.01 -1.41
C ARG A 231 2.56 -23.96 -2.06
N ILE A 232 2.53 -25.22 -1.62
CA ILE A 232 1.56 -26.21 -2.12
C ILE A 232 0.14 -25.78 -1.76
N SER A 233 -0.06 -25.34 -0.52
CA SER A 233 -1.37 -24.88 -0.03
C SER A 233 -1.87 -23.67 -0.81
N ALA A 234 -1.01 -22.68 -1.06
CA ALA A 234 -1.35 -21.50 -1.86
C ALA A 234 -1.71 -21.86 -3.31
N THR A 235 -0.98 -22.80 -3.91
CA THR A 235 -1.25 -23.29 -5.28
C THR A 235 -2.59 -24.04 -5.37
N SER A 236 -2.92 -24.85 -4.36
CA SER A 236 -4.19 -25.56 -4.28
C SER A 236 -5.38 -24.60 -4.28
N VAL A 237 -5.31 -23.53 -3.46
CA VAL A 237 -6.36 -22.51 -3.35
C VAL A 237 -6.59 -21.79 -4.68
N LEU A 238 -5.52 -21.40 -5.39
CA LEU A 238 -5.65 -20.75 -6.70
C LEU A 238 -6.32 -21.67 -7.75
N SER A 239 -6.02 -22.96 -7.71
CA SER A 239 -6.63 -23.94 -8.64
C SER A 239 -8.12 -24.22 -8.38
N GLU A 240 -8.63 -23.88 -7.20
CA GLU A 240 -10.05 -24.00 -6.84
C GLU A 240 -10.84 -22.75 -7.25
N VAL A 241 -10.23 -21.56 -7.16
CA VAL A 241 -10.82 -20.30 -7.62
C VAL A 241 -11.00 -20.27 -9.14
N ASP A 242 -10.07 -20.84 -9.92
CA ASP A 242 -10.19 -20.92 -11.38
C ASP A 242 -11.24 -21.95 -11.87
N ARG A 243 -11.89 -22.68 -10.96
CA ARG A 243 -12.91 -23.70 -11.26
C ARG A 243 -14.35 -23.25 -10.98
N GLU A 244 -14.56 -22.02 -10.50
CA GLU A 244 -15.88 -21.39 -10.28
C GLU A 244 -16.21 -20.34 -11.35
#